data_AF-A0A946MKP5-F1
#
_entry.id   AF-A0A946MKP5-F1
#
_cell.length_a   1.000
_cell.length_b   1.000
_cell.length_c   1.000
_cell.angle_alpha   90.00
_cell.angle_beta   90.00
_cell.angle_gamma   90.00
#
_symmetry.space_group_name_H-M   'P 1'
#
loop_
_entity.id
_entity.type
_entity.pdbx_description
1 polymer ?
#
loop_
_entity_poly.entity_id
_entity_poly.type
_entity_poly.pdbx_seq_one_letter_code
_entity_poly.pdbx_strand_id
1 'polypeptide(L)'
;LKKRALKIKTVLKNPKFKNAFDIYPFNSGYFMCIRLKDVDAEQLRVHLLDNYGTGLISIGSKNIRVAFSCLEENDVETLFDIILSGIADLKKG
;
A
#
# COMPACT_ATOMS: atom_id res chain seq x y z
N LEU A 1 -5.79 -15.72 7.98
CA LEU A 1 -5.42 -15.31 6.60
C LEU A 1 -6.62 -14.93 5.73
N LYS A 2 -7.64 -15.79 5.53
CA LYS A 2 -8.82 -15.46 4.70
C LYS A 2 -9.56 -14.17 5.10
N LYS A 3 -9.77 -13.92 6.40
CA LYS A 3 -10.47 -12.71 6.89
C LYS A 3 -9.74 -11.41 6.51
N ARG A 4 -8.41 -11.35 6.71
CA ARG A 4 -7.57 -10.20 6.35
C ARG A 4 -7.60 -9.92 4.85
N ALA A 5 -7.46 -10.96 4.01
CA ALA A 5 -7.56 -10.81 2.56
C ALA A 5 -8.93 -10.26 2.13
N LEU A 6 -10.02 -10.64 2.82
CA LEU A 6 -11.35 -10.09 2.59
C LEU A 6 -11.44 -8.62 3.01
N LYS A 7 -10.92 -8.27 4.20
CA LYS A 7 -10.87 -6.89 4.70
C LYS A 7 -10.07 -5.98 3.77
N ILE A 8 -8.90 -6.42 3.30
CA ILE A 8 -8.10 -5.71 2.30
C ILE A 8 -8.94 -5.44 1.05
N LYS A 9 -9.63 -6.45 0.51
CA LYS A 9 -10.52 -6.26 -0.65
C LYS A 9 -11.63 -5.26 -0.37
N THR A 10 -12.19 -5.24 0.84
CA THR A 10 -13.23 -4.27 1.24
C THR A 10 -12.68 -2.85 1.35
N VAL A 11 -11.55 -2.65 2.02
CA VAL A 11 -10.89 -1.34 2.15
C VAL A 11 -10.54 -0.79 0.77
N LEU A 12 -9.92 -1.62 -0.06
CA LEU A 12 -9.46 -1.22 -1.40
C LEU A 12 -10.58 -1.04 -2.44
N LYS A 13 -11.84 -1.39 -2.10
CA LYS A 13 -13.00 -0.97 -2.92
C LYS A 13 -13.24 0.53 -2.83
N ASN A 14 -12.73 1.20 -1.81
CA ASN A 14 -12.89 2.65 -1.67
C ASN A 14 -12.23 3.36 -2.87
N PRO A 15 -12.97 4.18 -3.64
CA PRO A 15 -12.44 4.85 -4.82
C PRO A 15 -11.29 5.81 -4.52
N LYS A 16 -11.11 6.26 -3.26
CA LYS A 16 -9.98 7.13 -2.87
C LYS A 16 -8.62 6.54 -3.24
N PHE A 17 -8.46 5.22 -3.20
CA PHE A 17 -7.20 4.54 -3.52
C PHE A 17 -6.96 4.41 -5.02
N LYS A 18 -8.02 4.33 -5.85
CA LYS A 18 -7.91 4.13 -7.30
C LYS A 18 -7.17 5.26 -8.01
N ASN A 19 -7.20 6.47 -7.46
CA ASN A 19 -6.49 7.62 -8.04
C ASN A 19 -4.99 7.62 -7.72
N ALA A 20 -4.55 6.85 -6.71
CA ALA A 20 -3.16 6.81 -6.27
C ALA A 20 -2.40 5.60 -6.85
N PHE A 21 -3.03 4.42 -6.85
CA PHE A 21 -2.41 3.18 -7.32
C PHE A 21 -3.43 2.18 -7.84
N ASP A 22 -2.96 1.26 -8.69
CA ASP A 22 -3.71 0.06 -9.09
C ASP A 22 -3.27 -1.14 -8.24
N ILE A 23 -4.14 -2.12 -8.08
CA ILE A 23 -3.87 -3.30 -7.25
C ILE A 23 -3.74 -4.52 -8.16
N TYR A 24 -2.68 -5.29 -7.97
CA TYR A 24 -2.56 -6.57 -8.65
C TYR A 24 -3.48 -7.61 -8.02
N PRO A 25 -4.08 -8.52 -8.81
CA PRO A 25 -4.87 -9.61 -8.26
C PRO A 25 -4.02 -10.43 -7.29
N PHE A 26 -4.50 -10.54 -6.05
CA PHE A 26 -3.84 -11.29 -4.99
C PHE A 26 -4.81 -12.32 -4.39
N ASN A 27 -4.23 -13.43 -3.94
CA ASN A 27 -4.96 -14.55 -3.32
C ASN A 27 -4.77 -14.53 -1.79
N SER A 28 -5.06 -15.64 -1.11
CA SER A 28 -4.91 -15.81 0.35
C SER A 28 -3.45 -15.82 0.85
N GLY A 29 -2.53 -15.26 0.08
CA GLY A 29 -1.10 -15.25 0.37
C GLY A 29 -0.72 -14.26 1.49
N TYR A 30 0.57 -14.05 1.64
CA TYR A 30 1.18 -13.19 2.66
C TYR A 30 1.51 -11.79 2.15
N PHE A 31 1.49 -11.62 0.82
CA PHE A 31 1.93 -10.42 0.14
C PHE A 31 0.93 -10.01 -0.92
N MET A 32 0.87 -8.71 -1.18
CA MET A 32 0.22 -8.16 -2.35
C MET A 32 1.11 -7.10 -2.99
N CYS A 33 0.87 -6.84 -4.26
CA CYS A 33 1.55 -5.77 -4.98
C CYS A 33 0.55 -4.69 -5.37
N ILE A 34 0.98 -3.44 -5.25
CA ILE A 34 0.30 -2.27 -5.78
C ILE A 34 1.21 -1.58 -6.80
N ARG A 35 0.61 -1.03 -7.85
CA ARG A 35 1.28 -0.26 -8.90
C ARG A 35 0.96 1.21 -8.71
N LEU A 36 1.94 1.99 -8.32
CA LEU A 36 1.86 3.44 -8.20
C LEU A 36 1.67 4.07 -9.58
N LYS A 37 0.84 5.11 -9.66
CA LYS A 37 0.56 5.81 -10.92
C LYS A 37 1.59 6.91 -11.18
N ASP A 38 1.72 7.78 -10.19
CA ASP A 38 2.31 9.11 -10.37
C ASP A 38 3.60 9.34 -9.60
N VAL A 39 3.96 8.46 -8.65
CA VAL A 39 5.15 8.62 -7.81
C VAL A 39 6.08 7.42 -7.95
N ASP A 40 7.37 7.63 -7.70
CA ASP A 40 8.38 6.57 -7.70
C ASP A 40 8.27 5.69 -6.44
N ALA A 41 8.41 4.38 -6.62
CA ALA A 41 8.25 3.41 -5.56
C ALA A 41 9.37 3.48 -4.52
N GLU A 42 10.59 3.78 -4.92
CA GLU A 42 11.70 3.89 -3.96
C GLU A 42 11.58 5.17 -3.14
N GLN A 43 11.20 6.28 -3.77
CA GLN A 43 10.91 7.53 -3.05
C GLN A 43 9.79 7.34 -2.03
N LEU A 44 8.69 6.70 -2.42
CA LEU A 44 7.59 6.40 -1.50
C LEU A 44 8.04 5.48 -0.37
N ARG A 45 8.85 4.47 -0.65
CA ARG A 45 9.37 3.55 0.37
C ARG A 45 10.18 4.28 1.43
N VAL A 46 11.10 5.15 1.01
CA VAL A 46 11.95 5.93 1.93
C VAL A 46 11.08 6.92 2.72
N HIS A 47 10.19 7.66 2.05
CA HIS A 47 9.29 8.62 2.70
C HIS A 47 8.41 7.98 3.77
N LEU A 48 7.85 6.81 3.48
CA LEU A 48 7.01 6.06 4.42
C LEU A 48 7.80 5.52 5.60
N LEU A 49 9.04 5.11 5.38
CA LEU A 49 9.91 4.63 6.44
C LEU A 49 10.28 5.78 7.39
N ASP A 50 10.66 6.94 6.85
CA ASP A 50 11.19 8.06 7.62
C ASP A 50 10.08 8.85 8.35
N ASN A 51 8.94 9.09 7.70
CA ASN A 51 7.87 9.94 8.24
C ASN A 51 6.76 9.16 8.95
N TYR A 52 6.52 7.91 8.55
CA TYR A 52 5.41 7.10 9.05
C TYR A 52 5.85 5.81 9.75
N GLY A 53 7.17 5.56 9.84
CA GLY A 53 7.71 4.32 10.43
C GLY A 53 7.26 3.05 9.70
N THR A 54 6.84 3.16 8.44
CA THR A 54 6.22 2.06 7.69
C THR A 54 7.19 1.51 6.64
N GLY A 55 7.70 0.30 6.90
CA GLY A 55 8.61 -0.42 6.02
C GLY A 55 7.87 -1.21 4.94
N LEU A 56 7.99 -0.78 3.68
CA LEU A 56 7.51 -1.51 2.51
C LEU A 56 8.67 -1.97 1.61
N ILE A 57 8.36 -2.81 0.61
CA ILE A 57 9.35 -3.30 -0.35
C ILE A 57 9.04 -2.69 -1.72
N SER A 58 9.93 -1.85 -2.24
CA SER A 58 9.86 -1.35 -3.63
C SER A 58 10.33 -2.45 -4.60
N ILE A 59 9.66 -2.56 -5.74
CA ILE A 59 10.00 -3.49 -6.82
C ILE A 59 9.98 -2.71 -8.14
N GLY A 60 11.16 -2.30 -8.58
CA GLY A 60 11.32 -1.38 -9.71
C GLY A 60 10.77 0.01 -9.39
N SER A 61 10.47 0.79 -10.44
CA SER A 61 10.11 2.21 -10.30
C SER A 61 8.67 2.46 -9.87
N LYS A 62 7.74 1.52 -10.10
CA LYS A 62 6.31 1.75 -9.88
C LYS A 62 5.61 0.72 -9.01
N ASN A 63 6.26 -0.36 -8.59
CA ASN A 63 5.58 -1.39 -7.83
C ASN A 63 6.03 -1.39 -6.37
N ILE A 64 5.07 -1.54 -5.47
CA ILE A 64 5.31 -1.74 -4.04
C ILE A 64 4.71 -3.08 -3.67
N ARG A 65 5.48 -3.89 -2.95
CA ARG A 65 5.03 -5.12 -2.31
C ARG A 65 4.75 -4.86 -0.85
N VAL A 66 3.50 -5.11 -0.46
CA VAL A 66 2.98 -4.96 0.89
C VAL A 66 2.88 -6.34 1.54
N ALA A 67 3.55 -6.52 2.68
CA ALA A 67 3.48 -7.73 3.48
C ALA A 67 2.39 -7.58 4.56
N PHE A 68 1.25 -8.24 4.36
CA PHE A 68 0.11 -8.18 5.31
C PHE A 68 0.03 -9.41 6.22
N SER A 69 1.01 -10.32 6.16
CA SER A 69 1.10 -11.51 6.99
C SER A 69 1.12 -11.20 8.50
N CYS A 70 1.75 -10.10 8.87
CA CYS A 70 1.99 -9.71 10.26
C CYS A 70 1.04 -8.60 10.74
N LEU A 71 0.17 -8.09 9.88
CA LEU A 71 -0.79 -7.04 10.24
C LEU A 71 -2.03 -7.62 10.90
N GLU A 72 -2.54 -6.93 11.92
CA GLU A 72 -3.87 -7.17 12.43
C GLU A 72 -4.94 -6.66 11.46
N GLU A 73 -6.18 -7.12 11.61
CA GLU A 73 -7.26 -6.76 10.69
C GLU A 73 -7.59 -5.26 10.72
N ASN A 74 -7.42 -4.63 11.88
CA ASN A 74 -7.68 -3.21 12.08
C ASN A 74 -6.59 -2.33 11.45
N ASP A 75 -5.33 -2.80 11.47
CA ASP A 75 -4.19 -2.05 10.92
C ASP A 75 -4.16 -2.02 9.39
N VAL A 76 -4.91 -2.93 8.73
CA VAL A 76 -5.00 -2.99 7.27
C VAL A 76 -5.43 -1.65 6.70
N GLU A 77 -6.47 -1.04 7.27
CA GLU A 77 -7.02 0.22 6.75
C GLU A 77 -6.04 1.37 6.99
N THR A 78 -5.47 1.44 8.19
CA THR A 78 -4.44 2.42 8.57
C THR A 78 -3.22 2.35 7.64
N LEU A 79 -2.76 1.14 7.29
CA LEU A 79 -1.62 0.99 6.39
C LEU A 79 -1.89 1.59 5.01
N PHE A 80 -3.06 1.30 4.41
CA PHE A 80 -3.37 1.85 3.08
C PHE A 80 -3.62 3.36 3.13
N ASP A 81 -4.15 3.87 4.24
CA ASP A 81 -4.29 5.31 4.45
C ASP A 81 -2.93 6.00 4.58
N ILE A 82 -1.97 5.40 5.30
CA ILE A 82 -0.58 5.87 5.36
C ILE A 82 0.06 5.88 3.97
N ILE A 83 -0.10 4.81 3.18
CA ILE A 83 0.41 4.74 1.80
C ILE A 83 -0.20 5.88 0.97
N LEU A 84 -1.51 6.11 1.08
CA LEU A 84 -2.20 7.16 0.36
C LEU A 84 -1.68 8.56 0.75
N SER A 85 -1.47 8.79 2.06
CA SER A 85 -0.89 10.03 2.57
C SER A 85 0.52 10.25 2.06
N GLY A 86 1.40 9.24 2.11
CA GLY A 86 2.76 9.34 1.58
C GLY A 86 2.79 9.64 0.07
N ILE A 87 1.87 9.05 -0.71
CA ILE A 87 1.73 9.39 -2.14
C ILE A 87 1.28 10.84 -2.31
N ALA A 88 0.35 11.31 -1.49
CA ALA A 88 -0.16 12.69 -1.55
C ALA A 88 0.91 13.71 -1.17
N ASP A 89 1.78 13.40 -0.21
CA ASP A 89 2.91 14.25 0.18
C ASP A 89 3.90 14.39 -0.97
N LEU A 90 4.30 13.26 -1.58
CA LEU A 90 5.23 13.26 -2.71
C LEU A 90 4.66 13.90 -3.98
N LYS A 91 3.33 13.99 -4.11
CA LYS A 91 2.67 14.74 -5.19
C LYS A 91 2.65 16.25 -4.99
N LYS A 92 2.80 16.72 -3.75
CA LYS A 92 2.79 18.15 -3.40
C LYS A 92 4.20 18.75 -3.39
N GLY A 93 5.23 17.90 -3.30
CA GLY A 93 6.64 18.27 -3.40
C GLY A 93 7.11 18.56 -4.80
#